data_AF-A0AAD5PG17-F1
#
_entry.id   AF-A0AAD5PG17-F1
#
_cell.length_a   1.000
_cell.length_b   1.000
_cell.length_c   1.000
_cell.angle_alpha   90.00
_cell.angle_beta   90.00
_cell.angle_gamma   90.00
#
_symmetry.space_group_name_H-M   'P 1'
#
loop_
_entity.id
_entity.type
_entity.pdbx_description
1 polymer ?
#
loop_
_entity_poly.entity_id
_entity_poly.type
_entity_poly.pdbx_seq_one_letter_code
_entity_poly.pdbx_strand_id
1 'polypeptide(L)'
;MCSKCFREHSEQQNKKQEEEQEPTTTAKAESSQQEEENKEQPPSKPVQKNTGRCFMCRSKIPLAKQLSNKCRCEYVFCDSHRYPDKHDCDFDHASMDKDILAKKNPKLNERPRGGRSFQRLDSM
;
A
#
# COMPACT_ATOMS: atom_id res chain seq x y z
N MET A 1 7.38 -9.04 33.22
CA MET A 1 8.75 -9.46 33.58
C MET A 1 9.50 -8.28 34.18
N CYS A 2 10.22 -8.47 35.28
CA CYS A 2 11.02 -7.41 35.91
C CYS A 2 12.30 -7.12 35.10
N SER A 3 12.85 -5.90 35.24
CA SER A 3 13.99 -5.38 34.49
C SER A 3 15.29 -6.18 34.64
N LYS A 4 15.40 -7.02 35.68
CA LYS A 4 16.53 -7.94 35.89
C LYS A 4 16.46 -9.15 34.95
N CYS A 5 15.29 -9.77 34.81
CA CYS A 5 15.10 -10.92 33.93
C CYS A 5 15.21 -10.57 32.43
N PHE A 6 14.99 -9.32 32.04
CA PHE A 6 15.09 -8.88 30.65
C PHE A 6 16.55 -8.75 30.17
N ARG A 7 17.48 -8.31 31.04
CA ARG A 7 18.91 -8.21 30.70
C ARG A 7 19.56 -9.58 30.57
N GLU A 8 19.26 -10.50 31.49
CA GLU A 8 19.78 -11.87 31.46
C GLU A 8 19.36 -12.62 30.18
N HIS A 9 18.11 -12.44 29.74
CA HIS A 9 17.62 -13.04 28.50
C HIS A 9 18.28 -12.44 27.25
N SER A 10 18.60 -11.15 27.27
CA SER A 10 19.27 -10.44 26.18
C SER A 10 20.74 -10.88 26.01
N GLU A 11 21.43 -11.16 27.12
CA GLU A 11 22.81 -11.63 27.14
C GLU A 11 22.92 -13.09 26.66
N GLN A 12 21.94 -13.94 27.03
CA GLN A 12 21.85 -15.32 26.55
C GLN A 12 21.52 -15.43 25.05
N GLN A 13 20.79 -14.45 24.49
CA GLN A 13 20.53 -14.38 23.05
C GLN A 13 21.74 -13.91 22.24
N ASN A 14 22.56 -13.01 22.78
CA ASN A 14 23.80 -12.57 22.11
C ASN A 14 24.84 -13.69 22.05
N LYS A 15 24.98 -14.48 23.12
CA LYS A 15 25.96 -15.57 23.21
C LYS A 15 25.69 -16.75 22.25
N LYS A 16 24.46 -16.88 21.73
CA LYS A 16 24.10 -17.89 20.72
C LYS A 16 24.39 -17.46 19.27
N GLN A 17 24.68 -16.18 19.00
CA GLN A 17 24.88 -15.68 17.64
C GLN A 17 26.35 -15.65 17.19
N GLU A 18 27.29 -15.94 18.08
CA GLU A 18 28.73 -15.95 17.77
C GLU A 18 29.30 -17.35 17.44
N GLU A 19 28.53 -18.44 17.61
CA GLU A 19 29.02 -19.82 17.41
C GLU A 19 28.64 -20.43 16.04
N GLU A 20 27.91 -19.71 15.19
CA GLU A 20 27.39 -20.24 13.90
C GLU A 20 27.92 -19.46 12.67
N GLN A 21 29.20 -19.12 12.68
CA GLN A 21 29.89 -18.59 11.49
C GLN A 21 31.20 -19.34 11.23
N GLU A 22 31.14 -20.34 10.34
CA GLU A 22 32.25 -20.74 9.49
C GLU A 22 31.73 -20.92 8.04
N PRO A 23 32.55 -20.65 7.01
CA PRO A 23 32.11 -20.22 5.68
C PRO A 23 32.14 -21.37 4.66
N THR A 24 31.14 -21.45 3.77
CA THR A 24 31.27 -22.25 2.54
C THR A 24 30.86 -21.46 1.29
N THR A 25 31.87 -21.28 0.46
CA THR A 25 31.86 -20.87 -0.94
C THR A 25 31.00 -21.80 -1.80
N THR A 26 30.17 -21.27 -2.72
CA THR A 26 30.27 -21.49 -4.18
C THR A 26 29.04 -20.97 -4.95
N ALA A 27 29.35 -20.22 -6.01
CA ALA A 27 28.66 -19.98 -7.28
C ALA A 27 27.17 -20.35 -7.46
N LYS A 28 26.38 -19.41 -8.00
CA LYS A 28 25.98 -19.43 -9.43
C LYS A 28 25.35 -18.11 -9.87
N ALA A 29 25.95 -17.50 -10.89
CA ALA A 29 25.42 -16.40 -11.66
C ALA A 29 24.54 -16.95 -12.79
N GLU A 30 23.29 -16.48 -12.92
CA GLU A 30 22.48 -16.69 -14.12
C GLU A 30 21.79 -15.39 -14.56
N SER A 31 22.09 -15.05 -15.82
CA SER A 31 21.69 -13.90 -16.65
C SER A 31 20.16 -13.82 -16.81
N SER A 32 19.50 -12.68 -16.63
CA SER A 32 19.35 -11.57 -17.60
C SER A 32 19.11 -12.01 -19.04
N GLN A 33 17.83 -12.16 -19.44
CA GLN A 33 17.27 -11.77 -20.76
C GLN A 33 15.74 -11.60 -20.61
N GLN A 34 15.23 -10.38 -20.79
CA GLN A 34 13.86 -10.16 -21.24
C GLN A 34 13.93 -9.12 -22.36
N GLU A 35 13.68 -9.61 -23.57
CA GLU A 35 13.64 -8.83 -24.80
C GLU A 35 12.36 -8.00 -24.87
N GLU A 36 12.54 -6.81 -25.41
CA GLU A 36 11.55 -5.76 -25.58
C GLU A 36 10.62 -6.10 -26.76
N GLU A 37 9.31 -6.16 -26.52
CA GLU A 37 8.31 -6.07 -27.59
C GLU A 37 7.64 -4.69 -27.51
N ASN A 38 8.13 -3.80 -28.37
CA ASN A 38 7.64 -2.44 -28.59
C ASN A 38 6.24 -2.49 -29.22
N LYS A 39 5.21 -2.21 -28.42
CA LYS A 39 3.91 -1.74 -28.92
C LYS A 39 3.73 -0.28 -28.59
N GLU A 40 3.63 0.52 -29.64
CA GLU A 40 3.32 1.94 -29.65
C GLU A 40 2.13 2.23 -28.74
N GLN A 41 2.38 2.94 -27.64
CA GLN A 41 1.35 3.42 -26.72
C GLN A 41 1.35 4.96 -26.68
N PRO A 42 0.17 5.59 -26.49
CA PRO A 42 0.01 7.04 -26.34
C PRO A 42 0.94 7.58 -25.23
N PRO A 43 1.30 8.88 -25.21
CA PRO A 43 2.45 9.41 -24.48
C PRO A 43 2.60 8.75 -23.11
N SER A 44 3.58 7.85 -23.03
CA SER A 44 3.72 6.99 -21.87
C SER A 44 3.98 7.86 -20.66
N LYS A 45 3.11 7.73 -19.65
CA LYS A 45 3.33 8.41 -18.37
C LYS A 45 4.74 8.00 -17.89
N PRO A 46 5.54 8.94 -17.36
CA PRO A 46 6.93 8.66 -17.04
C PRO A 46 6.99 7.58 -15.95
N VAL A 47 7.39 6.36 -16.30
CA VAL A 47 7.44 5.25 -15.35
C VAL A 47 8.51 5.49 -14.28
N GLN A 48 8.15 5.37 -13.00
CA GLN A 48 9.09 5.51 -11.91
C GLN A 48 10.04 4.31 -11.83
N LYS A 49 11.28 4.50 -12.32
CA LYS A 49 12.34 3.47 -12.29
C LYS A 49 12.73 3.03 -10.88
N ASN A 50 12.69 3.95 -9.91
CA ASN A 50 13.13 3.71 -8.53
C ASN A 50 11.98 3.86 -7.54
N THR A 51 11.31 2.77 -7.18
CA THR A 51 10.24 2.75 -6.16
C THR A 51 10.77 2.86 -4.73
N GLY A 52 12.08 2.77 -4.52
CA GLY A 52 12.75 2.91 -3.22
C GLY A 52 12.80 4.34 -2.66
N ARG A 53 12.33 5.32 -3.44
CA ARG A 53 12.37 6.74 -3.08
C ARG A 53 11.06 7.41 -3.43
N CYS A 54 10.74 8.45 -2.67
CA CYS A 54 9.58 9.28 -2.95
C CYS A 54 9.74 10.00 -4.29
N PHE A 55 8.70 9.98 -5.13
CA PHE A 55 8.72 10.65 -6.43
C PHE A 55 8.90 12.18 -6.31
N MET A 56 8.32 12.81 -5.28
CA MET A 56 8.39 14.27 -5.11
C MET A 56 9.64 14.74 -4.34
N CYS A 57 9.95 14.13 -3.18
CA CYS A 57 11.04 14.59 -2.30
C CYS A 57 12.29 13.71 -2.28
N ARG A 58 12.30 12.59 -3.02
CA ARG A 58 13.44 11.66 -3.18
C ARG A 58 13.95 10.99 -1.89
N SER A 59 13.23 11.17 -0.76
CA SER A 59 13.51 10.50 0.51
C SER A 59 13.41 8.98 0.36
N LYS A 60 14.28 8.24 1.07
CA LYS A 60 14.30 6.77 1.05
C LYS A 60 13.03 6.22 1.72
N ILE A 61 12.41 5.24 1.08
CA ILE A 61 11.21 4.56 1.57
C ILE A 61 11.64 3.15 1.97
N PRO A 62 11.32 2.68 3.19
CA PRO A 62 11.60 1.31 3.58
C PRO A 62 10.74 0.34 2.76
N LEU A 63 11.28 -0.83 2.43
CA LEU A 63 10.63 -1.86 1.60
C LEU A 63 9.18 -2.15 2.05
N ALA A 64 8.96 -2.27 3.36
CA ALA A 64 7.64 -2.50 3.96
C ALA A 64 6.61 -1.39 3.68
N LYS A 65 7.04 -0.14 3.45
CA LYS A 65 6.15 1.00 3.17
C LYS A 65 5.97 1.29 1.68
N GLN A 66 6.75 0.66 0.80
CA GLN A 66 6.64 0.92 -0.65
C GLN A 66 5.28 0.53 -1.20
N LEU A 67 4.72 -0.60 -0.75
CA LEU A 67 3.41 -1.06 -1.21
C LEU A 67 2.27 -0.18 -0.68
N SER A 68 2.35 0.21 0.59
CA SER A 68 1.30 1.03 1.22
C SER A 68 1.33 2.47 0.74
N ASN A 69 2.51 3.00 0.40
CA ASN A 69 2.66 4.35 -0.11
C ASN A 69 2.60 4.45 -1.64
N LYS A 70 2.18 3.38 -2.32
CA LYS A 70 1.84 3.41 -3.74
C LYS A 70 0.51 4.13 -3.93
N CYS A 71 0.53 5.21 -4.70
CA CYS A 71 -0.68 5.95 -5.06
C CYS A 71 -1.36 5.33 -6.29
N ARG A 72 -2.63 5.68 -6.52
CA ARG A 72 -3.40 5.27 -7.71
C ARG A 72 -2.85 5.84 -9.02
N CYS A 73 -2.09 6.93 -8.95
CA CYS A 73 -1.31 7.46 -10.08
C CYS A 73 -0.02 6.66 -10.35
N GLU A 74 0.14 5.47 -9.77
CA GLU A 74 1.22 4.50 -9.97
C GLU A 74 2.60 4.88 -9.41
N TYR A 75 2.76 6.10 -8.88
CA TYR A 75 3.95 6.55 -8.19
C TYR A 75 3.99 6.16 -6.70
N VAL A 76 5.20 6.09 -6.15
CA VAL A 76 5.47 5.75 -4.75
C VAL A 76 6.01 6.96 -4.00
N PHE A 77 5.43 7.23 -2.82
CA PHE A 77 5.70 8.43 -2.01
C PHE A 77 6.15 8.09 -0.58
N CYS A 78 6.67 9.09 0.15
CA CYS A 78 6.88 8.95 1.61
C CYS A 78 5.56 9.21 2.37
N ASP A 79 5.55 8.97 3.67
CA ASP A 79 4.33 9.10 4.50
C ASP A 79 3.72 10.51 4.46
N SER A 80 4.55 11.55 4.31
CA SER A 80 4.12 12.94 4.19
C SER A 80 3.48 13.27 2.84
N HIS A 81 3.82 12.53 1.78
CA HIS A 81 3.40 12.80 0.40
C HIS A 81 2.47 11.72 -0.17
N ARG A 82 2.07 10.76 0.66
CA ARG A 82 1.18 9.64 0.26
C ARG A 82 -0.21 10.11 -0.16
N TYR A 83 -0.72 11.16 0.47
CA TYR A 83 -2.07 11.67 0.21
C TYR A 83 -2.12 12.48 -1.10
N PRO A 84 -3.22 12.39 -1.88
CA PRO A 84 -3.37 13.07 -3.16
C PRO A 84 -3.30 14.60 -3.05
N ASP A 85 -3.61 15.19 -1.89
CA ASP A 85 -3.50 16.64 -1.68
C ASP A 85 -2.04 17.11 -1.46
N LYS A 86 -1.13 16.17 -1.24
CA LYS A 86 0.28 16.43 -0.90
C LYS A 86 1.21 16.21 -2.08
N HIS A 87 0.69 15.84 -3.24
CA HIS A 87 1.43 15.74 -4.50
C HIS A 87 0.51 16.13 -5.65
N ASP A 88 1.05 16.52 -6.80
CA ASP A 88 0.26 16.80 -7.99
C ASP A 88 -0.23 15.48 -8.60
N CYS A 89 -1.32 14.93 -8.06
CA CYS A 89 -1.86 13.64 -8.45
C CYS A 89 -2.62 13.73 -9.79
N ASP A 90 -2.15 13.03 -10.81
CA ASP A 90 -2.79 12.97 -12.14
C ASP A 90 -4.08 12.11 -12.17
N PHE A 91 -4.45 11.49 -11.04
CA PHE A 91 -5.57 10.55 -10.98
C PHE A 91 -6.85 11.26 -10.49
N ASP A 92 -7.93 11.17 -11.26
CA ASP A 92 -9.24 11.75 -10.88
C ASP A 92 -9.97 10.88 -9.85
N HIS A 93 -9.78 11.23 -8.58
CA HIS A 93 -10.45 10.58 -7.46
C HIS A 93 -11.95 10.89 -7.43
N ALA A 94 -12.36 12.07 -7.91
CA ALA A 94 -13.73 12.55 -7.78
C ALA A 94 -14.68 11.75 -8.69
N SER A 95 -14.29 11.45 -9.93
CA SER A 95 -15.11 10.56 -10.79
C SER A 95 -15.24 9.16 -10.21
N MET A 96 -14.14 8.58 -9.73
CA MET A 96 -14.19 7.23 -9.16
C MET A 96 -15.07 7.16 -7.91
N ASP A 97 -14.98 8.15 -7.03
CA ASP A 97 -15.80 8.22 -5.82
C ASP A 97 -17.27 8.45 -6.16
N LYS A 98 -17.59 9.24 -7.19
CA LYS A 98 -18.96 9.40 -7.71
C LYS A 98 -19.52 8.07 -8.20
N ASP A 99 -18.74 7.28 -8.94
CA ASP A 99 -19.18 5.97 -9.44
C ASP A 99 -19.42 4.99 -8.30
N ILE A 100 -18.55 4.98 -7.28
CA ILE A 100 -18.71 4.15 -6.09
C ILE A 100 -19.96 4.58 -5.31
N LEU A 101 -20.18 5.89 -5.16
CA LEU A 101 -21.35 6.44 -4.47
C LEU A 101 -22.64 6.12 -5.23
N ALA A 102 -22.66 6.29 -6.55
CA ALA A 102 -23.80 5.97 -7.40
C ALA A 102 -24.19 4.48 -7.29
N LYS A 103 -23.21 3.57 -7.23
CA LYS A 103 -23.45 2.14 -7.03
C LYS A 103 -24.00 1.80 -5.65
N LYS A 104 -23.64 2.56 -4.61
CA LYS A 104 -24.05 2.31 -3.22
C LYS A 104 -25.37 2.99 -2.83
N ASN A 105 -25.79 4.02 -3.57
CA ASN A 105 -27.02 4.75 -3.28
C ASN A 105 -28.24 3.81 -3.42
N PRO A 106 -29.09 3.69 -2.38
CA PRO A 106 -30.34 2.94 -2.49
C PRO A 106 -31.24 3.62 -3.51
N LYS A 107 -31.87 2.83 -4.39
CA LYS A 107 -32.79 3.40 -5.38
C LYS A 107 -34.07 3.83 -4.66
N LEU A 108 -34.50 5.08 -4.88
CA LEU A 108 -35.68 5.66 -4.25
C LEU A 108 -36.97 4.85 -4.49
N ASN A 109 -37.03 4.08 -5.59
CA ASN A 109 -38.19 3.30 -5.97
C ASN A 109 -38.12 1.83 -5.51
N GLU A 110 -37.02 1.39 -4.90
CA GLU A 110 -36.94 0.07 -4.27
C GLU A 110 -37.63 0.14 -2.91
N ARG A 111 -38.96 0.01 -2.92
CA ARG A 111 -39.70 -0.29 -1.69
C ARG A 111 -39.08 -1.56 -1.07
N PRO A 112 -38.66 -1.53 0.21
CA PRO A 112 -38.17 -2.73 0.86
C PRO A 112 -39.25 -3.82 0.76
N ARG A 113 -38.87 -5.01 0.27
CA ARG A 113 -39.78 -6.17 0.09
C ARG A 113 -40.19 -6.83 1.42
N GLY A 114 -40.28 -6.05 2.50
CA GLY A 114 -40.67 -6.50 3.83
C GLY A 114 -41.49 -5.43 4.54
N GLY A 115 -42.80 -5.63 4.62
CA GLY A 115 -43.75 -4.67 5.15
C GLY A 115 -43.78 -4.59 6.67
N ARG A 116 -44.16 -3.41 7.17
CA ARG A 116 -45.39 -3.16 7.95
C ARG A 116 -45.54 -1.64 8.02
N SER A 117 -46.75 -1.16 7.76
CA SER A 117 -47.15 0.24 7.89
C SER A 117 -46.57 0.87 9.15
N PHE A 118 -45.96 2.04 9.01
CA PHE A 118 -45.56 2.88 10.14
C PHE A 118 -46.83 3.28 10.91
N GLN A 119 -47.28 2.44 11.84
CA GLN A 119 -48.29 2.83 12.82
C GLN A 119 -47.59 3.72 13.84
N ARG A 120 -47.85 5.02 13.71
CA ARG A 120 -47.38 6.05 14.63
C ARG A 120 -47.93 5.73 16.01
N LEU A 121 -47.04 5.59 17.00
CA LEU A 121 -47.35 5.21 18.39
C LEU A 121 -48.08 6.29 19.20
N ASP A 122 -48.64 7.33 18.57
CA ASP A 122 -49.37 8.44 19.23
C ASP A 122 -50.88 8.15 19.33
N SER A 123 -51.29 6.93 19.68
CA SER A 123 -52.71 6.59 19.88
C SER A 123 -52.97 5.72 21.10
N MET A 124 -52.16 5.87 22.16
CA MET A 124 -52.54 5.48 23.52
C MET A 124 -53.06 6.69 24.28
#